data_AF-A0A0C3A4N1-F1
#
_entry.id   AF-A0A0C3A4N1-F1
#
_cell.length_a   1.000
_cell.length_b   1.000
_cell.length_c   1.000
_cell.angle_alpha   90.00
_cell.angle_beta   90.00
_cell.angle_gamma   90.00
#
_symmetry.space_group_name_H-M   'P 1'
#
loop_
_entity.id
_entity.type
_entity.pdbx_description
1 polymer ?
#
loop_
_entity_poly.entity_id
_entity_poly.type
_entity_poly.pdbx_seq_one_letter_code
_entity_poly.pdbx_strand_id
1 'polypeptide(L)'
;MSNVASAQGQNLSDSDKETIVSLQIMKLVEFLIDEVTTSHKEHDEVVLEAEKVKELADHCSSEASRLQVFRDTALRTWEELIACDMCAELCIHPCLIQECKHMFCLRCLQKWFADMEEPAIHLSNAGGVL
;
A
#
# COMPACT_ATOMS: atom_id res chain seq x y z
N MET A 1 74.86 44.23 -14.21
CA MET A 1 73.76 45.12 -13.81
C MET A 1 72.72 44.26 -13.11
N SER A 2 72.74 44.24 -11.78
CA SER A 2 71.81 43.43 -10.97
C SER A 2 71.36 44.27 -9.79
N ASN A 3 70.20 44.92 -9.93
CA ASN A 3 69.57 45.70 -8.88
C ASN A 3 68.84 44.75 -7.93
N VAL A 4 69.36 44.59 -6.72
CA VAL A 4 68.70 43.93 -5.60
C VAL A 4 67.88 44.98 -4.88
N ALA A 5 66.56 44.95 -5.04
CA ALA A 5 65.65 45.82 -4.31
C ALA A 5 65.50 45.31 -2.87
N SER A 6 66.01 46.08 -1.90
CA SER A 6 65.81 45.85 -0.47
C SER A 6 64.35 46.03 -0.10
N ALA A 7 63.68 44.94 0.27
CA ALA A 7 62.39 44.98 0.94
C ALA A 7 62.57 45.50 2.37
N GLN A 8 62.16 46.74 2.62
CA GLN A 8 62.03 47.29 3.97
C GLN A 8 60.85 46.60 4.67
N GLY A 9 61.14 45.67 5.58
CA GLY A 9 60.14 45.08 6.46
C GLY A 9 59.63 46.12 7.47
N GLN A 10 58.44 46.66 7.24
CA GLN A 10 57.75 47.45 8.25
C GLN A 10 57.30 46.52 9.39
N ASN A 11 57.90 46.68 10.56
CA ASN A 11 57.45 46.02 11.79
C ASN A 11 56.11 46.62 12.20
N LEU A 12 55.02 45.89 11.97
CA LEU A 12 53.69 46.20 12.51
C LEU A 12 53.75 46.20 14.04
N SER A 13 53.10 47.18 14.66
CA SER A 13 52.99 47.23 16.12
C SER A 13 52.15 46.05 16.64
N ASP A 14 52.35 45.64 17.88
CA ASP A 14 51.59 44.52 18.45
C ASP A 14 50.08 44.81 18.52
N SER A 15 49.70 46.08 18.62
CA SER A 15 48.29 46.53 18.54
C SER A 15 47.67 46.31 17.14
N ASP A 16 48.46 46.49 16.07
CA ASP A 16 47.98 46.26 14.71
C ASP A 16 47.74 44.76 14.46
N LYS A 17 48.60 43.89 15.02
CA LYS A 17 48.46 42.43 14.91
C LYS A 17 47.20 41.94 15.61
N GLU A 18 46.90 42.44 16.81
CA GLU A 18 45.69 42.11 17.56
C GLU A 18 44.41 42.54 16.82
N THR A 19 44.46 43.72 16.18
CA THR A 19 43.36 44.22 15.35
C THR A 19 43.12 43.33 14.12
N ILE A 20 44.19 42.89 13.44
CA ILE A 20 44.10 41.98 12.28
C ILE A 20 43.49 40.64 12.68
N VAL A 21 43.95 40.05 13.79
CA VAL A 21 43.42 38.78 14.31
C VAL A 21 41.94 38.94 14.65
N SER A 22 41.55 40.02 15.32
CA SER A 22 40.15 40.29 15.66
C SER A 22 39.26 40.40 14.42
N LEU A 23 39.74 41.07 13.35
CA LEU A 23 39.03 41.17 12.08
C LEU A 23 38.89 39.81 11.37
N GLN A 24 39.92 38.96 11.43
CA GLN A 24 39.86 37.61 10.88
C GLN A 24 38.86 36.73 11.62
N ILE A 25 38.84 36.82 12.95
CA ILE A 25 37.87 36.09 13.79
C ILE A 25 36.45 36.53 13.45
N MET A 26 36.20 37.84 13.35
CA MET A 26 34.87 38.36 13.02
C MET A 26 34.35 37.84 11.68
N LYS A 27 35.18 37.86 10.63
CA LYS A 27 34.83 37.31 9.31
C LYS A 27 34.52 35.82 9.34
N LEU A 28 35.28 35.05 10.14
CA LEU A 28 35.02 33.62 10.30
C LEU A 28 33.69 33.38 11.03
N VAL A 29 33.38 34.19 12.05
CA VAL A 29 32.11 34.11 12.76
C VAL A 29 30.94 34.46 11.85
N GLU A 30 31.04 35.52 11.05
CA GLU A 30 30.00 35.88 10.06
C GLU A 30 29.76 34.75 9.06
N PHE A 31 30.83 34.17 8.51
CA PHE A 31 30.73 33.02 7.61
C PHE A 31 30.01 31.82 8.25
N LEU A 32 30.36 31.48 9.50
CA LEU A 32 29.72 30.39 10.22
C LEU A 32 28.24 30.67 10.53
N ILE A 33 27.88 31.93 10.82
CA ILE A 33 26.49 32.33 11.01
C ILE A 33 25.69 32.11 9.72
N ASP A 34 26.22 32.56 8.58
CA ASP A 34 25.56 32.40 7.28
C ASP A 34 25.40 30.91 6.91
N GLU A 35 26.40 30.09 7.19
CA GLU A 35 26.33 28.64 6.95
C GLU A 35 25.29 27.96 7.85
N VAL A 36 25.29 28.26 9.16
CA VAL A 36 24.32 27.69 10.10
C VAL A 36 22.89 28.13 9.81
N THR A 37 22.69 29.39 9.41
CA THR A 37 21.36 29.90 9.05
C THR A 37 20.83 29.29 7.76
N THR A 38 21.69 29.13 6.75
CA THR A 38 21.35 28.42 5.50
C THR A 38 20.99 26.98 5.79
N SER A 39 21.82 26.28 6.58
CA SER A 39 21.58 24.89 6.95
C SER A 39 20.28 24.70 7.74
N HIS A 40 19.95 25.62 8.66
CA HIS A 40 18.65 25.58 9.37
C HIS A 40 17.47 25.72 8.41
N LYS A 41 17.57 26.66 7.45
CA LYS A 41 16.50 26.86 6.46
C LYS A 41 16.28 25.60 5.62
N GLU A 42 17.35 24.98 5.13
CA GLU A 42 17.27 23.73 4.37
C GLU A 42 16.69 22.59 5.21
N HIS A 43 17.07 22.50 6.50
CA HIS A 43 16.52 21.51 7.41
C HIS A 43 15.01 21.69 7.60
N ASP A 44 14.54 22.93 7.82
CA ASP A 44 13.11 23.23 7.97
C ASP A 44 12.30 22.87 6.71
N GLU A 45 12.85 23.13 5.52
CA GLU A 45 12.24 22.73 4.25
C GLU A 45 12.12 21.20 4.13
N VAL A 46 13.16 20.46 4.52
CA VAL A 46 13.14 18.98 4.51
C VAL A 46 12.13 18.42 5.52
N VAL A 47 12.03 19.01 6.71
CA VAL A 47 11.06 18.59 7.73
C VAL A 47 9.63 18.79 7.21
N LEU A 48 9.33 19.94 6.62
CA LEU A 48 8.01 20.21 6.04
C LEU A 48 7.65 19.23 4.93
N GLU A 49 8.61 18.88 4.07
CA GLU A 49 8.34 17.92 3.00
C GLU A 49 8.17 16.48 3.53
N ALA A 50 8.93 16.10 4.57
CA ALA A 50 8.77 14.81 5.23
C ALA A 50 7.39 14.66 5.89
N GLU A 51 6.84 15.74 6.47
CA GLU A 51 5.47 15.76 7.01
C GLU A 51 4.42 15.52 5.91
N LYS A 52 4.53 16.21 4.77
CA LYS A 52 3.63 15.97 3.63
C LYS A 52 3.71 14.55 3.09
N VAL A 53 4.91 14.00 2.97
CA VAL A 53 5.12 12.61 2.52
C VAL A 53 4.47 11.64 3.49
N LYS A 54 4.57 11.89 4.80
CA LYS A 54 3.91 11.08 5.82
C LYS A 54 2.38 11.13 5.68
N GLU A 55 1.79 12.30 5.51
CA GLU A 55 0.35 12.44 5.30
C GLU A 55 -0.13 11.70 4.04
N LEU A 56 0.61 11.80 2.94
CA LEU A 56 0.32 11.07 1.70
C LEU A 56 0.44 9.55 1.89
N ALA A 57 1.44 9.10 2.65
CA ALA A 57 1.61 7.68 2.96
C ALA A 57 0.45 7.14 3.80
N ASP A 58 0.00 7.89 4.82
CA ASP A 58 -1.14 7.52 5.66
C ASP A 58 -2.44 7.47 4.83
N HIS A 59 -2.65 8.44 3.94
CA HIS A 59 -3.79 8.44 3.02
C HIS A 59 -3.75 7.24 2.06
N CYS A 60 -2.58 6.95 1.46
CA CYS A 60 -2.41 5.80 0.57
C CYS A 60 -2.66 4.46 1.29
N SER A 61 -2.17 4.32 2.53
CA SER A 61 -2.40 3.15 3.37
C SER A 61 -3.89 2.93 3.70
N SER A 62 -4.61 4.01 3.99
CA SER A 62 -6.06 3.98 4.22
C SER A 62 -6.83 3.51 2.99
N GLU A 63 -6.52 4.08 1.82
CA GLU A 63 -7.15 3.68 0.56
C GLU A 63 -6.84 2.22 0.18
N ALA A 64 -5.60 1.76 0.38
CA ALA A 64 -5.22 0.38 0.14
C ALA A 64 -6.03 -0.60 1.02
N SER A 65 -6.21 -0.26 2.29
CA SER A 65 -7.04 -1.05 3.23
C SER A 65 -8.49 -1.10 2.79
N ARG A 66 -9.05 0.02 2.31
CA ARG A 66 -10.41 0.09 1.79
C ARG A 66 -10.60 -0.78 0.54
N LEU A 67 -9.65 -0.73 -0.40
CA LEU A 67 -9.67 -1.57 -1.59
C LEU A 67 -9.56 -3.07 -1.26
N GLN A 68 -8.77 -3.41 -0.24
CA GLN A 68 -8.68 -4.79 0.24
C GLN A 68 -10.02 -5.31 0.77
N VAL A 69 -10.69 -4.54 1.63
CA VAL A 69 -12.03 -4.91 2.12
C VAL A 69 -13.02 -5.06 0.98
N PHE A 70 -13.01 -4.14 0.01
CA PHE A 70 -13.87 -4.24 -1.16
C PHE A 70 -13.60 -5.51 -1.97
N ARG A 71 -12.32 -5.83 -2.23
CA ARG A 71 -11.91 -7.06 -2.92
C ARG A 71 -12.41 -8.30 -2.19
N ASP A 72 -12.20 -8.38 -0.89
CA ASP A 72 -12.56 -9.56 -0.08
C ASP A 72 -14.07 -9.74 0.00
N THR A 73 -14.85 -8.65 0.01
CA THR A 73 -16.31 -8.70 -0.08
C THR A 73 -16.76 -9.15 -1.47
N ALA A 74 -16.19 -8.57 -2.53
CA ALA A 74 -16.54 -8.94 -3.90
C ALA A 74 -16.25 -10.42 -4.18
N LEU A 75 -15.09 -10.93 -3.76
CA LEU A 75 -14.74 -12.34 -3.93
C LEU A 75 -15.74 -13.26 -3.23
N ARG A 76 -16.11 -12.97 -1.98
CA ARG A 76 -17.11 -13.74 -1.24
C ARG A 76 -18.47 -13.74 -1.93
N THR A 77 -18.96 -12.58 -2.34
CA THR A 77 -20.22 -12.48 -3.09
C THR A 77 -20.16 -13.28 -4.39
N TRP A 78 -19.03 -13.25 -5.09
CA TRP A 78 -18.85 -14.04 -6.31
C TRP A 78 -18.84 -15.54 -6.03
N GLU A 79 -18.14 -15.99 -4.99
CA GLU A 79 -18.11 -17.39 -4.57
C GLU A 79 -19.50 -17.90 -4.22
N GLU A 80 -20.31 -17.11 -3.51
CA GLU A 80 -21.70 -17.44 -3.19
C GLU A 80 -22.58 -17.55 -4.45
N LEU A 81 -22.40 -16.65 -5.43
CA LEU A 81 -23.19 -16.63 -6.65
C LEU A 81 -22.92 -17.79 -7.62
N ILE A 82 -21.73 -18.40 -7.55
CA ILE A 82 -21.30 -19.48 -8.44
C ILE A 82 -21.14 -20.82 -7.72
N ALA A 83 -21.42 -20.86 -6.41
CA ALA A 83 -21.48 -22.09 -5.66
C ALA A 83 -22.70 -22.91 -6.07
N CYS A 84 -22.56 -24.23 -6.00
CA CYS A 84 -23.66 -25.16 -6.18
C CYS A 84 -24.52 -25.18 -4.93
N ASP A 85 -25.82 -24.93 -5.07
CA ASP A 85 -26.77 -24.93 -3.94
C ASP A 85 -26.93 -26.31 -3.25
N MET A 86 -26.40 -27.38 -3.86
CA MET A 86 -26.48 -28.74 -3.33
C MET A 86 -25.20 -29.21 -2.63
N CYS A 87 -24.01 -28.90 -3.18
CA CYS A 87 -22.74 -29.32 -2.59
C CYS A 87 -21.96 -28.19 -1.92
N ALA A 88 -22.42 -26.94 -2.02
CA ALA A 88 -21.78 -25.73 -1.48
C ALA A 88 -20.34 -25.49 -1.98
N GLU A 89 -19.95 -26.13 -3.08
CA GLU A 89 -18.66 -25.93 -3.76
C GLU A 89 -18.84 -25.13 -5.05
N LEU A 90 -17.77 -24.54 -5.57
CA LEU A 90 -17.77 -23.88 -6.87
C LEU A 90 -18.31 -24.82 -7.96
N CYS A 91 -19.28 -24.34 -8.75
CA CYS A 91 -19.96 -25.17 -9.73
C CYS A 91 -19.00 -25.73 -10.79
N ILE A 92 -18.97 -27.06 -10.91
CA ILE A 92 -18.33 -27.77 -12.01
C ILE A 92 -19.41 -28.14 -13.04
N HIS A 93 -19.30 -27.56 -14.25
CA HIS A 93 -20.34 -27.61 -15.28
C HIS A 93 -21.69 -27.06 -14.77
N PRO A 94 -21.80 -25.73 -14.57
CA PRO A 94 -22.97 -25.11 -13.95
C PRO A 94 -24.24 -25.32 -14.80
N CYS A 95 -25.32 -25.67 -14.11
CA CYS A 95 -26.67 -25.74 -14.64
C CYS A 95 -27.53 -24.73 -13.88
N LEU A 96 -28.08 -23.74 -14.59
CA LEU A 96 -28.97 -22.73 -14.02
C LEU A 96 -30.43 -23.14 -14.27
N ILE A 97 -31.21 -23.31 -13.20
CA ILE A 97 -32.65 -23.51 -13.34
C ILE A 97 -33.28 -22.17 -13.69
N GLN A 98 -33.87 -22.04 -14.89
CA GLN A 98 -34.30 -20.74 -15.42
C GLN A 98 -35.39 -20.08 -14.59
N GLU A 99 -36.26 -20.86 -13.96
CA GLU A 99 -37.43 -20.41 -13.21
C GLU A 99 -37.06 -19.86 -11.83
N CYS A 100 -36.13 -20.49 -11.13
CA CYS A 100 -35.75 -20.12 -9.75
C CYS A 100 -34.33 -19.57 -9.60
N LYS A 101 -33.55 -19.52 -10.69
CA LYS A 101 -32.19 -18.97 -10.76
C LYS A 101 -31.16 -19.62 -9.83
N HIS A 102 -31.46 -20.80 -9.30
CA HIS A 102 -30.52 -21.63 -8.55
C HIS A 102 -29.48 -22.27 -9.47
N MET A 103 -28.26 -22.39 -8.98
CA MET A 103 -27.12 -22.93 -9.73
C MET A 103 -26.65 -24.24 -9.13
N PHE A 104 -26.47 -25.24 -9.98
CA PHE A 104 -26.04 -26.57 -9.56
C PHE A 104 -24.92 -27.11 -10.44
N CYS A 105 -24.05 -27.96 -9.88
CA CYS A 105 -23.22 -28.85 -10.69
C CYS A 105 -24.13 -29.79 -11.48
N LEU A 106 -23.82 -30.06 -12.75
CA LEU A 106 -24.57 -31.02 -13.57
C LEU A 106 -24.76 -32.38 -12.87
N ARG A 107 -23.69 -32.91 -12.26
CA ARG A 107 -23.75 -34.19 -11.51
C ARG A 107 -24.67 -34.13 -10.30
N CYS A 108 -24.68 -33.00 -9.60
CA CYS A 108 -25.54 -32.81 -8.44
C CYS A 108 -27.01 -32.82 -8.86
N LEU A 109 -27.32 -32.07 -9.91
CA LEU A 109 -28.65 -31.99 -10.47
C LEU A 109 -29.14 -33.35 -11.01
N GLN A 110 -28.29 -34.09 -11.73
CA GLN A 110 -28.61 -35.43 -12.22
C GLN A 110 -28.92 -36.42 -11.08
N LYS A 111 -28.11 -36.39 -10.01
CA LYS A 111 -28.35 -37.23 -8.84
C LYS A 111 -29.70 -36.88 -8.19
N TRP A 112 -29.98 -35.59 -8.01
CA TRP A 112 -31.23 -35.16 -7.42
C TRP A 112 -32.46 -35.63 -8.21
N PHE A 113 -32.43 -35.53 -9.54
CA PHE A 113 -33.53 -36.07 -10.37
C PHE A 113 -33.63 -37.59 -10.34
N ALA A 114 -32.50 -38.31 -10.31
CA ALA A 114 -32.50 -39.77 -10.18
C ALA A 114 -33.10 -40.23 -8.85
N ASP A 115 -32.79 -39.54 -7.74
CA ASP A 115 -33.33 -39.83 -6.41
C ASP A 115 -34.85 -39.53 -6.33
N MET A 116 -35.39 -38.70 -7.22
CA MET A 116 -36.83 -38.37 -7.30
C MET A 116 -37.63 -39.35 -8.18
N GLU A 117 -36.97 -40.15 -9.02
CA GLU A 117 -37.61 -41.13 -9.92
C GLU A 117 -37.88 -42.50 -9.26
N GLU A 118 -37.60 -42.68 -7.96
CA GLU A 118 -38.12 -43.83 -7.20
C GLU A 118 -39.48 -43.53 -6.53
N PRO A 119 -40.60 -43.88 -7.20
CA PRO A 119 -41.72 -44.49 -6.52
C PRO A 119 -41.72 -45.97 -6.91
N ALA A 120 -40.98 -46.80 -6.17
CA ALA A 120 -41.23 -48.23 -6.17
C ALA A 120 -42.58 -48.47 -5.46
N ILE A 121 -43.65 -48.30 -6.21
CA ILE A 121 -44.99 -48.71 -5.83
C ILE A 121 -44.93 -50.23 -5.62
N HIS A 122 -44.79 -50.66 -4.37
CA HIS A 122 -45.06 -52.04 -3.96
C HIS A 122 -46.57 -52.30 -4.08
N LEU A 123 -47.07 -52.47 -5.31
CA LEU A 123 -48.35 -53.13 -5.57
C LEU A 123 -48.13 -54.63 -5.35
N SER A 124 -48.22 -55.07 -4.09
CA SER A 124 -48.41 -56.49 -3.78
C SER A 124 -49.80 -56.91 -4.25
N ASN A 125 -49.87 -57.36 -5.50
CA ASN A 125 -50.93 -58.21 -6.01
C ASN A 125 -50.83 -59.58 -5.31
N ALA A 126 -51.64 -59.79 -4.28
CA ALA A 126 -52.10 -61.10 -3.84
C ALA A 126 -53.62 -60.95 -3.68
N GLY A 127 -54.40 -61.23 -4.71
CA GLY A 127 -54.66 -62.60 -5.12
C GLY A 127 -55.99 -63.00 -4.50
N GLY A 128 -57.08 -62.74 -5.23
CA GLY A 128 -58.41 -63.17 -4.84
C GLY A 128 -58.47 -64.69 -4.70
N VAL A 129 -59.22 -65.14 -3.70
CA VAL A 129 -59.72 -66.52 -3.60
C VAL A 129 -61.22 -66.41 -3.36
N LEU A 130 -61.96 -67.11 -4.22
CA LEU A 130 -63.41 -67.32 -4.15
C LEU A 130 -63.80 -68.11 -2.89
#